data_AF-J0W1G0-F1
#
_entry.id   AF-J0W1G0-F1
#
_cell.length_a   1.000
_cell.length_b   1.000
_cell.length_c   1.000
_cell.angle_alpha   90.00
_cell.angle_beta   90.00
_cell.angle_gamma   90.00
#
_symmetry.space_group_name_H-M   'P 1'
#
loop_
_entity.id
_entity.type
_entity.pdbx_description
1 polymer ?
#
loop_
_entity_poly.entity_id
_entity_poly.type
_entity_poly.pdbx_seq_one_letter_code
_entity_poly.pdbx_strand_id
1 'polypeptide(L)'
;MIAAPTRLLFACCIASALGFNAELANADTADSPSVFKLGSSLDEARRMSSERGWKVRVLSPDLPGQWYVDGAEVGLFVCDNNQIVGVTKTRDGGVDEFASIVFYSFTSKYGRPETTVVKFPLGPTTVSSIDSKFPPSGGESVSVQLQSIGGHSRVTVHRASETLCPAETDPANQ
;
A
#
# COMPACT_ATOMS: atom_id res chain seq x y z
N MET A 1 -26.19 6.14 75.38
CA MET A 1 -26.91 4.92 74.98
C MET A 1 -27.44 5.13 73.57
N ILE A 2 -27.28 4.09 72.73
CA ILE A 2 -27.83 3.85 71.39
C ILE A 2 -27.08 4.49 70.20
N ALA A 3 -26.75 3.58 69.28
CA ALA A 3 -25.87 3.67 68.14
C ALA A 3 -26.57 4.14 66.84
N ALA A 4 -25.79 4.66 65.90
CA ALA A 4 -26.19 4.92 64.52
C ALA A 4 -25.57 3.86 63.59
N PRO A 5 -26.31 3.31 62.61
CA PRO A 5 -25.73 2.41 61.63
C PRO A 5 -25.30 3.15 60.37
N THR A 6 -24.02 2.93 60.09
CA THR A 6 -23.27 2.91 58.83
C THR A 6 -24.07 2.56 57.58
N ARG A 7 -23.85 3.30 56.48
CA ARG A 7 -23.87 2.74 55.11
C ARG A 7 -22.75 3.36 54.25
N LEU A 8 -21.79 2.49 53.90
CA LEU A 8 -20.78 2.66 52.85
C LEU A 8 -21.44 2.75 51.46
N LEU A 9 -20.86 3.54 50.55
CA LEU A 9 -20.66 3.20 49.13
C LEU A 9 -19.40 3.94 48.64
N PHE A 10 -18.25 3.27 48.62
CA PHE A 10 -17.63 2.58 47.47
C PHE A 10 -16.96 3.53 46.46
N ALA A 11 -15.62 3.48 46.49
CA ALA A 11 -14.68 4.15 45.60
C ALA A 11 -14.81 3.66 44.15
N CYS A 12 -14.50 4.54 43.19
CA CYS A 12 -14.12 4.13 41.84
C CYS A 12 -13.05 5.09 41.30
N CYS A 13 -11.81 4.91 41.76
CA CYS A 13 -10.63 5.43 41.06
C CYS A 13 -10.23 4.40 40.01
N ILE A 14 -10.66 4.60 38.76
CA ILE A 14 -10.05 3.91 37.62
C ILE A 14 -9.32 4.98 36.80
N ALA A 15 -8.08 5.26 37.20
CA ALA A 15 -7.13 5.93 36.34
C ALA A 15 -6.58 4.89 35.37
N SER A 16 -7.30 4.66 34.28
CA SER A 16 -6.81 3.83 33.18
C SER A 16 -5.64 4.55 32.52
N ALA A 17 -4.44 4.01 32.71
CA ALA A 17 -3.25 4.37 31.95
C ALA A 17 -3.47 4.05 30.46
N LEU A 18 -3.95 5.02 29.70
CA LEU A 18 -3.86 5.00 28.24
C LEU A 18 -2.43 5.39 27.87
N GLY A 19 -1.51 4.43 28.01
CA GLY A 19 -0.27 4.44 27.26
C GLY A 19 -0.62 4.32 25.78
N PHE A 20 -0.80 5.45 25.10
CA PHE A 20 -0.80 5.50 23.65
C PHE A 20 0.62 5.13 23.20
N ASN A 21 0.83 3.85 22.92
CA ASN A 21 1.87 3.41 21.99
C ASN A 21 1.49 4.00 20.62
N ALA A 22 1.87 5.26 20.39
CA ALA A 22 1.76 5.95 19.11
C ALA A 22 2.82 5.48 18.10
N GLU A 23 3.40 4.30 18.34
CA GLU A 23 4.33 3.63 17.47
C GLU A 23 3.60 2.47 16.79
N LEU A 24 3.56 2.50 15.46
CA LEU A 24 3.10 1.43 14.56
C LEU A 24 1.58 1.26 14.36
N ALA A 25 0.93 2.33 13.93
CA ALA A 25 -0.17 2.19 12.97
C ALA A 25 0.19 2.95 11.69
N ASN A 26 1.07 2.38 10.85
CA ASN A 26 0.95 2.60 9.41
C ASN A 26 -0.38 1.94 9.03
N ALA A 27 -1.48 2.68 9.22
CA ALA A 27 -2.79 2.23 8.80
C ALA A 27 -2.71 2.02 7.29
N ASP A 28 -3.19 0.87 6.83
CA ASP A 28 -3.38 0.58 5.42
C ASP A 28 -4.52 1.47 4.93
N THR A 29 -4.19 2.74 4.67
CA THR A 29 -5.15 3.73 4.21
C THR A 29 -5.43 3.53 2.72
N ALA A 30 -6.60 3.97 2.29
CA ALA A 30 -7.02 4.01 0.89
C ALA A 30 -5.96 4.64 -0.04
N ASP A 31 -5.16 5.56 0.50
CA ASP A 31 -4.23 6.38 -0.27
C ASP A 31 -2.77 5.92 -0.19
N SER A 32 -2.41 5.03 0.73
CA SER A 32 -1.03 4.56 0.86
C SER A 32 -0.96 3.07 0.60
N PRO A 33 -0.28 2.61 -0.47
CA PRO A 33 -0.16 1.19 -0.72
C PRO A 33 0.69 0.57 0.38
N SER A 34 -0.04 -0.02 1.32
CA SER A 34 0.37 -1.07 2.23
C SER A 34 1.34 -0.72 3.36
N VAL A 35 1.28 -1.59 4.37
CA VAL A 35 2.26 -1.71 5.43
C VAL A 35 3.64 -2.20 4.95
N PHE A 36 3.77 -2.58 3.67
CA PHE A 36 5.01 -3.05 3.07
C PHE A 36 5.84 -1.87 2.56
N LYS A 37 7.10 -1.81 2.99
CA LYS A 37 8.01 -0.69 2.70
C LYS A 37 8.96 -1.05 1.56
N LEU A 38 9.23 -0.11 0.67
CA LEU A 38 10.32 -0.24 -0.30
C LEU A 38 11.65 -0.46 0.46
N GLY A 39 12.50 -1.34 -0.07
CA GLY A 39 13.77 -1.76 0.53
C GLY A 39 13.65 -2.82 1.64
N SER A 40 12.45 -3.10 2.15
CA SER A 40 12.23 -4.23 3.08
C SER A 40 12.29 -5.57 2.37
N SER A 41 12.45 -6.67 3.13
CA SER A 41 12.58 -8.00 2.54
C SER A 41 11.23 -8.68 2.33
N LEU A 42 11.16 -9.61 1.37
CA LEU A 42 9.99 -10.46 1.19
C LEU A 42 9.72 -11.33 2.43
N ASP A 43 10.75 -11.73 3.17
CA ASP A 43 10.59 -12.50 4.40
C ASP A 43 9.94 -11.67 5.52
N GLU A 44 10.28 -10.39 5.62
CA GLU A 44 9.57 -9.47 6.52
C GLU A 44 8.10 -9.33 6.10
N ALA A 45 7.83 -9.16 4.80
CA ALA A 45 6.47 -9.10 4.29
C ALA A 45 5.67 -10.39 4.56
N ARG A 46 6.30 -11.57 4.47
CA ARG A 46 5.68 -12.86 4.82
C ARG A 46 5.36 -12.96 6.30
N ARG A 47 6.28 -12.54 7.18
CA ARG A 47 6.05 -12.51 8.63
C ARG A 47 4.86 -11.60 8.96
N MET A 48 4.89 -10.35 8.48
CA MET A 48 3.80 -9.39 8.69
C MET A 48 2.46 -9.86 8.14
N SER A 49 2.47 -10.51 6.98
CA SER A 49 1.26 -11.08 6.38
C SER A 49 0.70 -12.20 7.25
N SER A 50 1.56 -13.11 7.71
CA SER A 50 1.16 -14.23 8.56
C SER A 50 0.55 -13.77 9.89
N GLU A 51 1.13 -12.75 10.52
CA GLU A 51 0.62 -12.12 11.74
C GLU A 51 -0.80 -11.53 11.56
N ARG A 52 -1.17 -11.21 10.32
CA ARG A 52 -2.48 -10.63 9.95
C ARG A 52 -3.43 -11.64 9.28
N GLY A 53 -3.03 -12.91 9.17
CA GLY A 53 -3.81 -13.94 8.47
C GLY A 53 -3.83 -13.79 6.94
N TRP A 54 -2.91 -13.00 6.38
CA TRP A 54 -2.72 -12.81 4.94
C TRP A 54 -1.75 -13.83 4.37
N LYS A 55 -1.85 -14.10 3.07
CA LYS A 55 -1.00 -15.07 2.38
C LYS A 55 -0.19 -14.41 1.28
N VAL A 56 1.13 -14.55 1.32
CA VAL A 56 2.02 -14.12 0.24
C VAL A 56 2.22 -15.28 -0.73
N ARG A 57 2.01 -15.03 -2.03
CA ARG A 57 2.22 -16.01 -3.09
C ARG A 57 2.89 -15.38 -4.31
N VAL A 58 3.52 -16.19 -5.14
CA VAL A 58 3.98 -15.76 -6.46
C VAL A 58 2.75 -15.39 -7.31
N LEU A 59 2.83 -14.27 -8.03
CA LEU A 59 1.71 -13.81 -8.86
C LEU A 59 1.50 -14.73 -10.06
N SER A 60 2.59 -15.03 -10.78
CA SER A 60 2.63 -15.99 -11.88
C SER A 60 4.05 -16.57 -12.02
N PRO A 61 4.21 -17.86 -12.34
CA PRO A 61 5.52 -18.42 -12.71
C PRO A 61 6.19 -17.68 -13.87
N ASP A 62 5.41 -17.09 -14.77
CA ASP A 62 5.90 -16.36 -15.95
C ASP A 62 6.33 -14.91 -15.65
N LEU A 63 6.10 -14.44 -14.43
CA LEU A 63 6.41 -13.08 -13.98
C LEU A 63 7.37 -13.13 -12.78
N PRO A 64 8.67 -13.41 -13.01
CA PRO A 64 9.65 -13.49 -11.95
C PRO A 64 9.71 -12.18 -11.15
N GLY A 65 9.91 -12.31 -9.84
CA GLY A 65 9.93 -11.17 -8.91
C GLY A 65 8.55 -10.58 -8.60
N GLN A 66 7.46 -11.01 -9.25
CA GLN A 66 6.12 -10.53 -8.93
C GLN A 66 5.41 -11.43 -7.91
N TRP A 67 4.99 -10.82 -6.81
CA TRP A 67 4.30 -11.45 -5.71
C TRP A 67 2.97 -10.77 -5.46
N TYR A 68 2.07 -11.48 -4.79
CA TYR A 68 0.77 -10.97 -4.38
C TYR A 68 0.48 -11.36 -2.94
N VAL A 69 -0.12 -10.44 -2.19
CA VAL A 69 -0.52 -10.62 -0.80
C VAL A 69 -2.04 -10.73 -0.73
N ASP A 70 -2.54 -11.96 -0.69
CA ASP A 70 -3.96 -12.26 -0.51
C ASP A 70 -4.43 -11.75 0.86
N GLY A 71 -5.58 -11.06 0.89
CA GLY A 71 -6.14 -10.44 2.09
C GLY A 71 -5.74 -8.98 2.30
N ALA A 72 -4.61 -8.54 1.74
CA ALA A 72 -4.23 -7.13 1.64
C ALA A 72 -4.50 -6.53 0.24
N GLU A 73 -4.66 -7.39 -0.76
CA GLU A 73 -4.86 -7.04 -2.18
C GLU A 73 -3.72 -6.19 -2.75
N VAL A 74 -2.48 -6.54 -2.38
CA VAL A 74 -1.27 -5.80 -2.73
C VAL A 74 -0.35 -6.66 -3.58
N GLY A 75 0.12 -6.11 -4.70
CA GLY A 75 1.22 -6.65 -5.47
C GLY A 75 2.57 -6.14 -4.96
N LEU A 76 3.58 -7.00 -4.98
CA LEU A 76 4.96 -6.66 -4.64
C LEU A 76 5.86 -7.03 -5.82
N PHE A 77 6.83 -6.18 -6.13
CA PHE A 77 7.93 -6.50 -7.02
C PHE A 77 9.20 -6.63 -6.19
N VAL A 78 9.86 -7.79 -6.27
CA VAL A 78 10.98 -8.20 -5.43
C VAL A 78 12.16 -8.59 -6.30
N CYS A 79 13.33 -8.00 -6.04
CA CYS A 79 14.58 -8.36 -6.70
C CYS A 79 15.16 -9.67 -6.16
N ASP A 80 16.15 -10.24 -6.85
CA ASP A 80 16.80 -11.51 -6.46
C ASP A 80 17.51 -11.44 -5.10
N ASN A 81 17.93 -10.24 -4.68
CA ASN A 81 18.48 -9.98 -3.34
C ASN A 81 17.41 -9.93 -2.24
N ASN A 82 16.19 -10.39 -2.51
CA ASN A 82 15.05 -10.47 -1.59
C ASN A 82 14.43 -9.12 -1.20
N GLN A 83 14.80 -8.00 -1.85
CA GLN A 83 14.28 -6.67 -1.52
C GLN A 83 13.04 -6.29 -2.34
N ILE A 84 12.04 -5.72 -1.67
CA ILE A 84 10.86 -5.14 -2.29
C ILE A 84 11.24 -3.79 -2.92
N VAL A 85 11.12 -3.70 -4.24
CA VAL A 85 11.39 -2.48 -5.02
C VAL A 85 10.14 -1.91 -5.67
N GLY A 86 9.01 -2.60 -5.61
CA GLY A 86 7.73 -2.10 -6.08
C GLY A 86 6.58 -2.57 -5.21
N VAL A 87 5.61 -1.71 -5.01
CA VAL A 87 4.35 -2.01 -4.33
C VAL A 87 3.21 -1.46 -5.17
N THR A 88 2.21 -2.30 -5.43
CA THR A 88 1.02 -1.93 -6.20
C THR A 88 -0.23 -2.28 -5.40
N LYS A 89 -1.21 -1.38 -5.38
CA LYS A 89 -2.52 -1.64 -4.79
C LYS A 89 -3.59 -1.23 -5.78
N THR A 90 -4.44 -2.17 -6.15
CA THR A 90 -5.54 -1.96 -7.10
C THR A 90 -6.86 -2.14 -6.35
N ARG A 91 -7.81 -1.26 -6.62
CA ARG A 91 -9.18 -1.36 -6.10
C ARG A 91 -10.17 -0.87 -7.13
N ASP A 92 -11.41 -1.31 -6.99
CA ASP A 92 -12.51 -0.72 -7.75
C ASP A 92 -12.68 0.76 -7.34
N GLY A 93 -12.87 1.63 -8.32
CA GLY A 93 -12.89 3.07 -8.07
C GLY A 93 -13.11 3.88 -9.34
N GLY A 94 -13.74 5.04 -9.18
CA GLY A 94 -14.04 5.96 -10.26
C GLY A 94 -13.15 7.21 -10.27
N VAL A 95 -13.59 8.23 -11.02
CA VAL A 95 -12.89 9.52 -11.13
C VAL A 95 -12.77 10.22 -9.79
N ASP A 96 -13.78 10.14 -8.92
CA ASP A 96 -13.75 10.78 -7.60
C ASP A 96 -12.68 10.18 -6.69
N GLU A 97 -12.55 8.86 -6.69
CA GLU A 97 -11.52 8.16 -5.91
C GLU A 97 -10.12 8.50 -6.44
N PHE A 98 -9.96 8.47 -7.76
CA PHE A 98 -8.72 8.87 -8.41
C PHE A 98 -8.34 10.31 -8.04
N ALA A 99 -9.28 11.25 -8.12
CA ALA A 99 -9.07 12.65 -7.79
C ALA A 99 -8.74 12.85 -6.30
N SER A 100 -9.37 12.08 -5.41
CA SER A 100 -9.07 12.04 -3.98
C SER A 100 -7.60 11.72 -3.74
N ILE A 101 -7.12 10.59 -4.27
CA ILE A 101 -5.73 10.16 -4.09
C ILE A 101 -4.77 11.18 -4.71
N VAL A 102 -5.00 11.55 -5.97
CA VAL A 102 -4.04 12.36 -6.74
C VAL A 102 -3.95 13.79 -6.20
N PHE A 103 -5.09 14.47 -6.07
CA PHE A 103 -5.11 15.91 -5.82
C PHE A 103 -5.16 16.27 -4.33
N TYR A 104 -5.80 15.44 -3.50
CA TYR A 104 -5.90 15.74 -2.07
C TYR A 104 -4.78 15.08 -1.27
N SER A 105 -4.50 13.80 -1.51
CA SER A 105 -3.54 13.05 -0.69
C SER A 105 -2.11 13.16 -1.21
N PHE A 106 -1.89 13.04 -2.53
CA PHE A 106 -0.53 12.91 -3.07
C PHE A 106 0.08 14.23 -3.53
N THR A 107 -0.71 15.16 -4.06
CA THR A 107 -0.16 16.43 -4.54
C THR A 107 0.50 17.25 -3.42
N SER A 108 -0.04 17.19 -2.20
CA SER A 108 0.56 17.84 -1.03
C SER A 108 1.89 17.20 -0.59
N LYS A 109 2.06 15.89 -0.80
CA LYS A 109 3.23 15.12 -0.38
C LYS A 109 4.34 15.04 -1.44
N TYR A 110 3.97 14.84 -2.69
CA TYR A 110 4.89 14.56 -3.79
C TYR A 110 4.95 15.68 -4.85
N GLY A 111 4.17 16.75 -4.66
CA GLY A 111 4.09 17.86 -5.60
C GLY A 111 3.12 17.61 -6.74
N ARG A 112 3.13 18.49 -7.75
CA ARG A 112 2.18 18.43 -8.87
C ARG A 112 2.49 17.24 -9.79
N PRO A 113 1.51 16.37 -10.12
CA PRO A 113 1.72 15.29 -11.05
C PRO A 113 1.70 15.76 -12.51
N GLU A 114 2.42 15.03 -13.35
CA GLU A 114 2.16 15.00 -14.80
C GLU A 114 1.03 14.00 -15.06
N THR A 115 -0.02 14.43 -15.76
CA THR A 115 -1.21 13.59 -16.00
C THR A 115 -1.43 13.39 -17.49
N THR A 116 -1.56 12.14 -17.90
CA THR A 116 -1.87 11.74 -19.27
C THR A 116 -3.21 11.03 -19.29
N VAL A 117 -4.00 11.30 -20.34
CA VAL A 117 -5.28 10.64 -20.59
C VAL A 117 -5.18 9.93 -21.92
N VAL A 118 -5.46 8.64 -21.93
CA VAL A 118 -5.45 7.81 -23.14
C VAL A 118 -6.79 7.09 -23.27
N LYS A 119 -7.28 6.98 -24.49
CA LYS A 119 -8.47 6.21 -24.82
C LYS A 119 -8.25 5.48 -26.14
N PHE A 120 -8.52 4.18 -26.16
CA PHE A 120 -8.36 3.37 -27.35
C PHE A 120 -9.43 2.25 -27.42
N PRO A 121 -9.82 1.84 -28.63
CA PRO A 121 -10.70 0.69 -28.80
C PRO A 121 -9.95 -0.62 -28.54
N LEU A 122 -10.62 -1.59 -27.93
CA LEU A 122 -10.17 -2.98 -27.75
C LEU A 122 -11.32 -3.92 -28.16
N GLY A 123 -11.36 -4.27 -29.44
CA GLY A 123 -12.49 -5.01 -30.03
C GLY A 123 -13.80 -4.21 -29.89
N PRO A 124 -14.88 -4.79 -29.33
CA PRO A 124 -16.14 -4.08 -29.09
C PRO A 124 -16.08 -3.18 -27.84
N THR A 125 -15.02 -3.27 -27.03
CA THR A 125 -14.87 -2.50 -25.81
C THR A 125 -14.02 -1.27 -26.03
N THR A 126 -14.18 -0.28 -25.18
CA THR A 126 -13.25 0.86 -25.10
C THR A 126 -12.47 0.75 -23.81
N VAL A 127 -11.17 0.97 -23.90
CA VAL A 127 -10.29 1.14 -22.76
C VAL A 127 -9.96 2.63 -22.63
N SER A 128 -10.09 3.15 -21.43
CA SER A 128 -9.58 4.49 -21.10
C SER A 128 -8.69 4.42 -19.87
N SER A 129 -7.62 5.18 -19.87
CA SER A 129 -6.68 5.31 -18.77
C SER A 129 -6.44 6.79 -18.47
N ILE A 130 -6.41 7.14 -17.18
CA ILE A 130 -5.85 8.39 -16.69
C ILE A 130 -4.66 8.02 -15.81
N ASP A 131 -3.48 8.47 -16.19
CA ASP A 131 -2.23 8.15 -15.52
C ASP A 131 -1.64 9.45 -14.95
N SER A 132 -1.52 9.54 -13.63
CA SER A 132 -0.85 10.64 -12.93
C SER A 132 0.46 10.16 -12.35
N LYS A 133 1.57 10.70 -12.84
CA LYS A 133 2.93 10.42 -12.35
C LYS A 133 3.45 11.60 -11.56
N PHE A 134 3.94 11.35 -10.35
CA PHE A 134 4.52 12.36 -9.49
C PHE A 134 6.03 12.46 -9.70
N PRO A 135 6.64 13.65 -9.49
CA PRO A 135 8.09 13.78 -9.41
C PRO A 135 8.66 12.81 -8.37
N PRO A 136 9.80 12.15 -8.66
CA PRO A 136 10.45 11.30 -7.67
C PRO A 136 10.80 12.09 -6.41
N SER A 137 10.59 11.48 -5.24
CA SER A 137 10.86 12.09 -3.94
C SER A 137 11.44 11.03 -3.01
N GLY A 138 12.52 11.34 -2.28
CA GLY A 138 13.11 10.39 -1.33
C GLY A 138 13.59 9.06 -1.94
N GLY A 139 13.94 9.03 -3.23
CA GLY A 139 14.39 7.82 -3.93
C GLY A 139 13.27 6.88 -4.37
N GLU A 140 12.01 7.31 -4.29
CA GLU A 140 10.85 6.58 -4.81
C GLU A 140 10.12 7.37 -5.91
N SER A 141 9.56 6.64 -6.88
CA SER A 141 8.52 7.14 -7.77
C SER A 141 7.15 6.70 -7.31
N VAL A 142 6.16 7.56 -7.56
CA VAL A 142 4.75 7.31 -7.26
C VAL A 142 3.93 7.63 -8.49
N SER A 143 3.02 6.73 -8.84
CA SER A 143 2.00 6.99 -9.85
C SER A 143 0.64 6.44 -9.44
N VAL A 144 -0.40 7.03 -9.98
CA VAL A 144 -1.79 6.61 -9.79
C VAL A 144 -2.41 6.48 -11.16
N GLN A 145 -3.08 5.36 -11.41
CA GLN A 145 -3.78 5.08 -12.66
C GLN A 145 -5.26 4.85 -12.37
N LEU A 146 -6.14 5.51 -13.11
CA LEU A 146 -7.55 5.12 -13.25
C LEU A 146 -7.72 4.44 -14.60
N GLN A 147 -8.08 3.17 -14.61
CA GLN A 147 -8.36 2.42 -15.82
C GLN A 147 -9.82 2.02 -15.86
N SER A 148 -10.49 2.23 -17.00
CA SER A 148 -11.84 1.76 -17.26
C SER A 148 -11.87 0.84 -18.48
N ILE A 149 -12.39 -0.37 -18.30
CA ILE A 149 -12.52 -1.39 -19.36
C ILE A 149 -13.96 -1.89 -19.34
N GLY A 150 -14.68 -1.73 -20.46
CA GLY A 150 -16.04 -2.24 -20.58
C GLY A 150 -17.02 -1.69 -19.53
N GLY A 151 -16.77 -0.48 -19.01
CA GLY A 151 -17.58 0.16 -17.96
C GLY A 151 -17.15 -0.16 -16.53
N HIS A 152 -16.18 -1.06 -16.32
CA HIS A 152 -15.61 -1.35 -15.00
C HIS A 152 -14.35 -0.53 -14.79
N SER A 153 -14.33 0.26 -13.72
CA SER A 153 -13.23 1.19 -13.41
C SER A 153 -12.46 0.75 -12.16
N ARG A 154 -11.14 0.85 -12.24
CA ARG A 154 -10.22 0.54 -11.15
C ARG A 154 -9.18 1.64 -11.00
N VAL A 155 -8.83 1.92 -9.75
CA VAL A 155 -7.74 2.81 -9.39
C VAL A 155 -6.58 1.95 -8.88
N THR A 156 -5.42 2.14 -9.46
CA THR A 156 -4.17 1.50 -9.04
C THR A 156 -3.18 2.54 -8.58
N VAL A 157 -2.63 2.37 -7.39
CA VAL A 157 -1.50 3.14 -6.89
C VAL A 157 -0.24 2.29 -7.03
N HIS A 158 0.79 2.87 -7.63
CA HIS A 158 2.11 2.28 -7.76
C HIS A 158 3.13 3.11 -6.98
N ARG A 159 3.97 2.44 -6.20
CA ARG A 159 5.19 3.00 -5.63
C ARG A 159 6.36 2.12 -6.03
N ALA A 160 7.44 2.72 -6.52
CA ALA A 160 8.63 2.00 -6.91
C ALA A 160 9.88 2.70 -6.40
N SER A 161 10.91 1.91 -6.12
CA SER A 161 12.26 2.41 -5.88
C SER A 161 12.84 2.96 -7.19
N GLU A 162 13.48 4.13 -7.14
CA GLU A 162 14.28 4.64 -8.25
C GLU A 162 15.60 3.88 -8.41
N THR A 163 16.00 3.12 -7.39
CA THR A 163 17.15 2.21 -7.45
C THR A 163 16.72 0.94 -8.18
N LEU A 164 17.43 0.64 -9.28
CA LEU A 164 17.26 -0.60 -10.04
C LEU A 164 17.64 -1.83 -9.21
N CYS A 165 17.05 -2.98 -9.53
CA CYS A 165 17.53 -4.24 -8.99
C CYS A 165 19.02 -4.39 -9.34
N PRO A 166 19.87 -4.79 -8.37
CA PRO A 166 21.25 -5.09 -8.67
C PRO A 166 21.30 -6.19 -9.72
N ALA A 167 22.19 -6.04 -10.70
CA ALA A 167 22.44 -7.09 -11.68
C ALA A 167 22.92 -8.35 -10.95
N GLU A 168 22.45 -9.51 -11.42
CA GLU A 168 22.91 -10.80 -10.94
C GLU A 168 24.45 -10.83 -11.01
N THR A 169 25.10 -11.00 -9.88
CA THR A 169 26.56 -11.15 -9.87
C THR A 169 26.83 -12.59 -10.27
N ASP A 170 27.23 -12.79 -11.54
CA ASP A 170 27.62 -14.10 -12.05
C ASP A 170 28.79 -14.64 -11.18
N PRO A 171 28.61 -15.74 -10.44
CA PRO A 171 29.67 -16.33 -9.63
C PRO A 171 30.83 -16.89 -10.49
N ALA A 172 30.72 -16.92 -11.81
CA ALA A 172 31.78 -17.36 -12.72
C ALA A 172 32.87 -16.30 -12.99
N ASN A 173 32.77 -15.10 -12.43
CA ASN A 173 33.74 -14.00 -12.62
C ASN A 173 34.42 -13.53 -11.31
N GLN A 174 34.57 -14.43 -10.33
CA GLN A 174 35.44 -14.25 -9.16
C GLN A 174 36.64 -15.20 -9.19
#